data_AF-A0A2H0RZG6-F1
#
_entry.id   AF-A0A2H0RZG6-F1
#
_cell.length_a   1.000
_cell.length_b   1.000
_cell.length_c   1.000
_cell.angle_alpha   90.00
_cell.angle_beta   90.00
_cell.angle_gamma   90.00
#
_symmetry.space_group_name_H-M   'P 1'
#
loop_
_entity.id
_entity.type
_entity.pdbx_description
1 polymer ?
#
loop_
_entity_poly.entity_id
_entity_poly.type
_entity_poly.pdbx_seq_one_letter_code
_entity_poly.pdbx_strand_id
1 'polypeptide(L)'
;MPIEAVKIPQNVYIEDRIIGPITLKQLILSVIGSGISYLLWTGFSKAYGDQGVSIPLIIISIIPAVIFMAFAFVKVNDLSLMRITLLSFERVVKPSIRIWTPRAGVPLSFTSITHVSKNTQQEKDIQKKGKLSAEELSSILDTPTIQDTPLPTQNRINTPPTKTS
;
A
#
# COMPACT_ATOMS: atom_id res chain seq x y z
N MET A 1 -4.94 -24.59 24.06
CA MET A 1 -3.98 -25.00 23.01
C MET A 1 -2.93 -23.92 22.90
N PRO A 2 -1.62 -24.23 23.02
CA PRO A 2 -0.58 -23.24 22.77
C PRO A 2 -0.65 -22.85 21.29
N ILE A 3 -0.62 -21.54 21.03
CA ILE A 3 -0.67 -21.01 19.67
C ILE A 3 0.75 -21.18 19.11
N GLU A 4 0.96 -22.17 18.25
CA GLU A 4 2.26 -22.37 17.63
C GLU A 4 2.58 -21.18 16.72
N ALA A 5 3.75 -20.58 16.91
CA ALA A 5 4.16 -19.41 16.15
C ALA A 5 4.32 -19.79 14.67
N VAL A 6 3.49 -19.19 13.81
CA VAL A 6 3.57 -19.37 12.36
C VAL A 6 4.97 -18.95 11.90
N LYS A 7 5.72 -19.89 11.32
CA LYS A 7 7.08 -19.64 10.83
C LYS A 7 7.03 -18.69 9.64
N ILE A 8 7.48 -17.45 9.84
CA ILE A 8 7.58 -16.47 8.76
C ILE A 8 8.73 -16.88 7.83
N PRO A 9 8.51 -17.00 6.51
CA PRO A 9 9.58 -17.27 5.56
C PRO A 9 10.53 -16.06 5.49
N GLN A 10 11.80 -16.28 5.86
CA GLN A 10 12.82 -15.21 5.86
C GLN A 10 13.48 -14.98 4.50
N ASN A 11 13.28 -15.88 3.53
CA ASN A 11 13.97 -15.85 2.24
C ASN A 11 13.24 -15.05 1.13
N VAL A 12 12.25 -14.23 1.49
CA VAL A 12 11.42 -13.55 0.48
C VAL A 12 12.16 -12.43 -0.29
N TYR A 13 13.34 -12.02 0.17
CA TYR A 13 14.10 -10.90 -0.39
C TYR A 13 15.32 -11.30 -1.23
N ILE A 14 15.63 -12.60 -1.34
CA ILE A 14 16.76 -13.05 -2.15
C ILE A 14 16.30 -13.21 -3.60
N GLU A 15 17.05 -12.60 -4.52
CA GLU A 15 16.82 -12.76 -5.95
C GLU A 15 17.11 -14.21 -6.40
N ASP A 16 16.24 -14.74 -7.26
CA ASP A 16 16.40 -16.07 -7.83
C ASP A 16 17.71 -16.17 -8.64
N ARG A 17 18.49 -17.19 -8.32
CA ARG A 17 19.75 -17.52 -8.99
C ARG A 17 19.48 -18.63 -9.99
N ILE A 18 19.90 -18.43 -11.24
CA ILE A 18 19.62 -19.39 -12.33
C ILE A 18 20.81 -20.32 -12.54
N ILE A 19 22.00 -19.75 -12.72
CA ILE A 19 23.23 -20.50 -12.99
C ILE A 19 24.22 -20.22 -11.87
N GLY A 20 24.27 -21.11 -10.88
CA GLY A 20 25.17 -21.02 -9.74
C GLY A 20 24.99 -19.72 -8.95
N PRO A 21 25.99 -18.82 -8.90
CA PRO A 21 25.89 -17.54 -8.18
C PRO A 21 25.23 -16.42 -8.99
N ILE A 22 24.92 -16.63 -10.27
CA ILE A 22 24.46 -15.58 -11.19
C ILE A 22 22.93 -15.45 -11.16
N THR A 23 22.46 -14.21 -11.03
CA THR A 23 21.03 -13.88 -10.97
C THR A 23 20.47 -13.61 -12.37
N LEU A 24 19.16 -13.74 -12.55
CA LEU A 24 18.53 -13.54 -13.87
C LEU A 24 18.90 -12.20 -14.51
N LYS A 25 18.93 -11.13 -13.70
CA LYS A 25 19.27 -9.78 -14.16
C LYS A 25 20.70 -9.70 -14.68
N GLN A 26 21.63 -10.30 -13.94
CA GLN A 26 23.04 -10.32 -14.30
C GLN A 26 23.27 -11.07 -15.61
N LEU A 27 22.60 -12.22 -15.78
CA LEU A 27 22.67 -12.99 -17.01
C LEU A 27 22.15 -12.18 -18.21
N ILE A 28 20.98 -11.57 -18.09
CA ILE A 28 20.40 -10.74 -19.16
C ILE A 28 21.34 -9.59 -19.52
N LEU A 29 21.87 -8.87 -18.53
CA LEU A 29 22.82 -7.77 -18.73
C LEU A 29 24.09 -8.22 -19.45
N SER A 30 24.67 -9.35 -19.04
CA SER A 30 25.86 -9.92 -19.67
C SER A 30 25.61 -10.34 -21.12
N VAL A 31 24.45 -10.95 -21.41
CA VAL A 31 24.07 -11.34 -22.78
C VAL A 31 23.86 -10.11 -23.67
N ILE A 32 23.19 -9.07 -23.16
CA ILE A 32 23.01 -7.82 -23.93
C ILE A 32 24.35 -7.13 -24.19
N GLY A 33 25.21 -7.01 -23.16
CA GLY A 33 26.52 -6.38 -23.29
C GLY A 33 27.45 -7.09 -24.25
N SER A 34 27.54 -8.41 -24.13
CA SER A 34 28.32 -9.25 -25.06
C SER A 34 27.73 -9.27 -26.46
N GLY A 35 26.40 -9.28 -26.59
CA GLY A 35 25.71 -9.17 -27.87
C GLY A 35 26.03 -7.87 -28.59
N ILE A 36 25.95 -6.72 -27.91
CA ILE A 36 26.31 -5.42 -28.49
C ILE A 36 27.79 -5.38 -28.88
N SER A 37 28.67 -5.87 -28.01
CA SER A 37 30.10 -5.96 -28.28
C SER A 37 30.40 -6.79 -29.53
N TYR A 38 29.74 -7.94 -29.67
CA TYR A 38 29.85 -8.81 -30.84
C TYR A 38 29.29 -8.18 -32.12
N LEU A 39 28.19 -7.44 -32.03
CA LEU A 39 27.65 -6.69 -33.16
C LEU A 39 28.62 -5.60 -33.63
N LEU A 40 29.29 -4.92 -32.71
CA LEU A 40 30.35 -3.97 -33.06
C LEU A 40 31.55 -4.67 -33.70
N TRP A 41 31.98 -5.80 -33.15
CA TRP A 41 33.07 -6.61 -33.70
C TRP A 41 32.80 -7.02 -35.16
N THR A 42 31.63 -7.60 -35.39
CA THR A 42 31.21 -8.06 -36.73
C THR A 42 31.02 -6.88 -37.69
N GLY A 43 30.52 -5.75 -37.20
CA GLY A 43 30.43 -4.50 -37.96
C GLY A 43 31.80 -3.99 -38.42
N PHE A 44 32.79 -3.94 -37.52
CA PHE A 44 34.15 -3.51 -37.86
C PHE A 44 34.86 -4.51 -38.77
N SER A 45 34.70 -5.81 -38.52
CA SER A 45 35.29 -6.87 -39.36
C SER A 45 34.75 -6.80 -40.79
N LYS A 46 33.45 -6.51 -40.96
CA LYS A 46 32.85 -6.32 -42.28
C LYS A 46 33.31 -5.03 -42.97
N ALA A 47 33.52 -3.95 -42.21
CA ALA A 47 33.90 -2.65 -42.75
C ALA A 47 35.37 -2.56 -43.19
N TYR A 48 36.27 -3.16 -42.41
CA TYR A 48 37.72 -3.05 -42.62
C TYR A 48 38.40 -4.35 -43.11
N GLY A 49 37.64 -5.45 -43.22
CA GLY A 49 38.15 -6.77 -43.57
C GLY A 49 38.99 -7.41 -42.46
N ASP A 50 39.32 -8.70 -42.62
CA ASP A 50 40.12 -9.48 -41.64
C ASP A 50 41.51 -8.88 -41.35
N GLN A 51 42.02 -8.04 -42.25
CA GLN A 51 43.37 -7.49 -42.20
C GLN A 51 43.40 -6.07 -41.60
N GLY A 52 42.24 -5.42 -41.44
CA GLY A 52 42.11 -4.01 -41.06
C GLY A 52 41.67 -3.78 -39.61
N VAL A 53 41.40 -4.84 -38.84
CA VAL A 53 40.99 -4.68 -37.43
C VAL A 53 42.22 -4.36 -36.58
N SER A 54 42.51 -3.07 -36.47
CA SER A 54 43.57 -2.55 -35.61
C SER A 54 43.24 -2.76 -34.12
N ILE A 55 44.28 -2.87 -33.28
CA ILE A 55 44.16 -3.02 -31.82
C ILE A 55 43.19 -1.99 -31.19
N PRO A 56 43.17 -0.71 -31.60
CA PRO A 56 42.20 0.26 -31.07
C PRO A 56 40.74 -0.12 -31.32
N LEU A 57 40.42 -0.73 -32.47
CA LEU A 57 39.04 -1.15 -32.80
C LEU A 57 38.60 -2.38 -31.99
N ILE A 58 39.53 -3.28 -31.66
CA ILE A 58 39.25 -4.37 -30.72
C ILE A 58 38.85 -3.79 -29.36
N ILE A 59 39.62 -2.81 -28.87
CA ILE A 59 39.34 -2.17 -27.57
C ILE A 59 37.96 -1.50 -27.59
N ILE A 60 37.64 -0.71 -28.64
CA ILE A 60 36.35 -0.02 -28.72
C ILE A 60 35.17 -0.99 -28.74
N SER A 61 35.35 -2.15 -29.38
CA SER A 61 34.33 -3.19 -29.46
C SER A 61 34.09 -3.89 -28.12
N ILE A 62 35.10 -4.02 -27.27
CA ILE A 62 35.00 -4.68 -25.95
C ILE A 62 34.43 -3.75 -24.86
N ILE A 63 34.60 -2.42 -25.01
CA ILE A 63 34.13 -1.43 -24.02
C ILE A 63 32.67 -1.66 -23.58
N PRO A 64 31.68 -1.85 -24.48
CA PRO A 64 30.31 -2.10 -24.08
C PRO A 64 30.15 -3.35 -23.23
N ALA A 65 30.84 -4.45 -23.56
CA ALA A 65 30.78 -5.66 -22.75
C ALA A 65 31.28 -5.41 -21.33
N VAL A 66 32.40 -4.69 -21.18
CA VAL A 66 32.97 -4.35 -19.85
C VAL A 66 32.03 -3.46 -19.05
N ILE A 67 31.44 -2.45 -19.68
CA ILE A 67 30.47 -1.56 -19.03
C ILE A 67 29.28 -2.37 -18.53
N PHE A 68 28.65 -3.18 -19.38
CA PHE A 68 27.50 -4.00 -19.00
C PHE A 68 27.83 -5.03 -17.92
N MET A 69 29.05 -5.59 -17.95
CA MET A 69 29.55 -6.48 -16.91
C MET A 69 29.68 -5.75 -15.56
N ALA A 70 30.19 -4.51 -15.58
CA ALA A 70 30.23 -3.67 -14.38
C ALA A 70 28.80 -3.38 -13.86
N PHE A 71 27.85 -3.09 -14.75
CA PHE A 71 26.45 -2.90 -14.40
C PHE A 71 25.79 -4.13 -13.75
N ALA A 72 26.20 -5.34 -14.15
CA ALA A 72 25.69 -6.60 -13.63
C ALA A 72 26.29 -6.97 -12.26
N PHE A 73 27.61 -6.86 -12.11
CA PHE A 73 28.32 -7.40 -10.94
C PHE A 73 28.66 -6.38 -9.87
N VAL A 74 28.82 -5.09 -10.22
CA VAL A 74 29.15 -4.06 -9.24
C VAL A 74 27.91 -3.75 -8.40
N LYS A 75 28.03 -3.98 -7.10
CA LYS A 75 27.05 -3.61 -6.08
C LYS A 75 27.72 -2.61 -5.13
N VAL A 76 27.03 -1.51 -4.83
CA VAL A 76 27.47 -0.49 -3.86
C VAL A 76 26.37 -0.38 -2.80
N ASN A 77 26.71 -0.60 -1.53
CA ASN A 77 25.75 -0.57 -0.40
C ASN A 77 24.49 -1.42 -0.67
N ASP A 78 24.67 -2.67 -1.08
CA ASP A 78 23.59 -3.62 -1.45
C ASP A 78 22.70 -3.21 -2.63
N LEU A 79 23.05 -2.13 -3.34
CA LEU A 79 22.36 -1.70 -4.55
C LEU A 79 23.22 -2.03 -5.78
N SER A 80 22.64 -2.74 -6.75
CA SER A 80 23.27 -2.93 -8.07
C SER A 80 23.51 -1.59 -8.75
N LEU A 81 24.62 -1.45 -9.47
CA LEU A 81 24.96 -0.25 -10.24
C LEU A 81 23.82 0.20 -11.16
N MET A 82 23.14 -0.74 -11.84
CA MET A 82 21.95 -0.46 -12.67
C MET A 82 20.87 0.31 -11.89
N ARG A 83 20.57 -0.15 -10.67
CA ARG A 83 19.55 0.48 -9.82
C ARG A 83 20.00 1.87 -9.36
N ILE A 84 21.27 2.05 -9.05
CA ILE A 84 21.83 3.34 -8.69
C ILE A 84 21.70 4.31 -9.86
N THR A 85 22.06 3.90 -11.07
CA THR A 85 21.92 4.74 -12.27
C THR A 85 20.45 5.10 -12.55
N LEU A 86 19.53 4.15 -12.40
CA LEU A 86 18.10 4.40 -12.58
C LEU A 86 17.56 5.37 -11.51
N LEU A 87 17.96 5.22 -10.24
CA LEU A 87 17.61 6.15 -9.17
C LEU A 87 18.21 7.55 -9.39
N SER A 88 19.44 7.63 -9.89
CA SER A 88 20.06 8.90 -10.26
C SER A 88 19.29 9.58 -11.39
N PHE A 89 18.83 8.82 -12.39
CA PHE A 89 17.99 9.35 -13.47
C PHE A 89 16.61 9.80 -12.95
N GLU A 90 15.98 8.99 -12.11
CA GLU A 90 14.71 9.30 -11.46
C GLU A 90 14.79 10.60 -10.65
N ARG A 91 15.92 10.84 -9.96
CA ARG A 91 16.17 12.05 -9.19
C ARG A 91 16.23 13.31 -10.05
N VAL A 92 16.65 13.22 -11.31
CA VAL A 92 16.66 14.37 -12.23
C VAL A 92 15.23 14.77 -12.62
N VAL A 93 14.35 13.78 -12.81
CA VAL A 93 12.96 13.99 -13.22
C VAL A 93 12.07 14.39 -12.03
N LYS A 94 12.32 13.82 -10.85
CA LYS A 94 11.50 14.09 -9.66
C LYS A 94 12.00 15.33 -8.91
N PRO A 95 11.11 16.26 -8.52
CA PRO A 95 11.51 17.41 -7.73
C PRO A 95 12.09 16.95 -6.38
N SER A 96 13.28 17.46 -6.05
CA SER A 96 13.98 17.11 -4.79
C SER A 96 13.29 17.68 -3.55
N ILE A 97 12.43 18.69 -3.72
CA ILE A 97 11.74 19.36 -2.63
C ILE A 97 10.39 18.66 -2.42
N ARG A 98 10.25 17.98 -1.28
CA ARG A 98 8.97 17.45 -0.83
C ARG A 98 8.27 18.53 -0.02
N ILE A 99 7.32 19.22 -0.64
CA ILE A 99 6.40 20.10 0.10
C ILE A 99 5.22 19.29 0.62
N TRP A 100 4.83 19.54 1.86
CA TRP A 100 3.55 19.05 2.36
C TRP A 100 2.47 20.00 1.84
N THR A 101 1.54 19.47 1.05
CA THR A 101 0.34 20.19 0.63
C THR A 101 -0.88 19.45 1.14
N PRO A 102 -1.85 20.16 1.76
CA PRO A 102 -3.12 19.54 2.13
C PRO A 102 -3.78 19.09 0.83
N ARG A 103 -3.82 17.77 0.59
CA ARG A 103 -4.62 17.22 -0.50
C ARG A 103 -6.07 17.50 -0.15
N ALA A 104 -6.83 18.05 -1.11
CA ALA A 104 -8.28 18.01 -1.04
C ALA A 104 -8.64 16.54 -0.82
N GLY A 105 -9.20 16.24 0.36
CA GLY A 105 -9.58 14.88 0.71
C GLY A 105 -10.53 14.34 -0.36
N VAL A 106 -10.57 13.02 -0.51
CA VAL A 106 -11.65 12.39 -1.27
C VAL A 106 -12.96 12.91 -0.67
N PRO A 107 -13.88 13.50 -1.45
CA PRO A 107 -15.14 13.97 -0.91
C PRO A 107 -15.86 12.76 -0.35
N LEU A 108 -15.85 12.62 0.97
CA LEU A 108 -16.64 11.62 1.67
C LEU A 108 -18.08 12.08 1.54
N SER A 109 -18.74 11.69 0.45
CA SER A 109 -20.19 11.74 0.36
C SER A 109 -20.70 10.71 1.37
N PHE A 110 -20.99 11.17 2.58
CA PHE A 110 -21.82 10.44 3.51
C PHE A 110 -23.24 10.42 2.92
N THR A 111 -23.44 9.63 1.88
CA THR A 111 -24.77 9.16 1.52
C THR A 111 -25.16 8.23 2.65
N SER A 112 -25.71 8.81 3.71
CA SER A 112 -26.48 8.03 4.68
C SER A 112 -27.54 7.34 3.84
N ILE A 113 -27.38 6.03 3.64
CA ILE A 113 -28.45 5.18 3.17
C ILE A 113 -29.44 5.15 4.32
N THR A 114 -30.24 6.22 4.45
CA THR A 114 -31.47 6.16 5.21
C THR A 114 -32.30 5.20 4.41
N HIS A 115 -32.34 3.95 4.85
CA HIS A 115 -33.31 2.99 4.40
C HIS A 115 -34.67 3.54 4.87
N VAL A 116 -35.24 4.46 4.09
CA VAL A 116 -36.62 4.91 4.24
C VAL A 116 -37.45 3.69 3.89
N SER A 117 -37.66 2.86 4.91
CA SER A 117 -38.67 1.81 4.88
C SER A 117 -39.97 2.49 4.55
N LYS A 118 -40.45 2.21 3.33
CA LYS A 118 -41.66 2.78 2.77
C LYS A 118 -42.86 2.18 3.51
N ASN A 119 -43.11 2.64 4.74
CA ASN A 119 -44.38 2.39 5.42
C ASN A 119 -45.33 3.55 5.11
N THR A 120 -45.98 3.45 3.95
CA THR A 120 -46.92 4.45 3.39
C THR A 120 -48.25 4.56 4.18
N GLN A 121 -48.34 4.23 5.47
CA GLN A 121 -49.63 4.27 6.18
C GLN A 121 -49.66 4.88 7.59
N GLN A 122 -48.61 5.52 8.10
CA GLN A 122 -48.68 6.19 9.43
C GLN A 122 -48.32 7.68 9.44
N GLU A 123 -48.32 8.35 8.29
CA GLU A 123 -48.05 9.80 8.19
C GLU A 123 -49.33 10.64 8.12
N LYS A 124 -50.30 10.36 9.00
CA LYS A 124 -51.43 11.28 9.23
C LYS A 124 -51.66 11.65 10.70
N ASP A 125 -51.07 10.95 11.66
CA ASP A 125 -51.31 11.23 13.09
C ASP A 125 -50.16 11.91 13.85
N ILE A 126 -48.96 12.04 13.27
CA ILE A 126 -47.81 12.64 13.98
C ILE A 126 -47.68 14.16 13.73
N GLN A 127 -48.35 14.71 12.72
CA GLN A 127 -48.28 16.16 12.39
C GLN A 127 -49.03 17.08 13.37
N LYS A 128 -49.52 16.58 14.52
CA LYS A 128 -50.17 17.38 15.58
C LYS A 128 -49.37 17.53 16.88
N LYS A 129 -48.14 17.00 16.97
CA LYS A 129 -47.24 17.33 18.10
C LYS A 129 -46.25 18.38 17.63
N GLY A 130 -46.58 19.63 17.97
CA GLY A 130 -45.90 20.83 17.51
C GLY A 130 -44.40 20.82 17.77
N LYS A 131 -43.72 21.69 17.00
CA LYS A 131 -42.32 22.09 17.18
C LYS A 131 -42.05 22.30 18.67
N LEU A 132 -41.43 21.33 19.34
CA LEU A 132 -40.94 21.52 20.70
C LEU A 132 -39.91 22.65 20.64
N SER A 133 -40.16 23.70 21.42
CA SER A 133 -39.37 24.92 21.41
C SER A 133 -37.98 24.63 22.00
N ALA A 134 -36.97 25.40 21.58
CA ALA A 134 -35.60 25.26 22.06
C ALA A 134 -35.51 25.31 23.61
N GLU A 135 -36.41 26.05 24.26
CA GLU A 135 -36.58 26.06 25.73
C GLU A 135 -36.89 24.69 26.35
N GLU A 136 -37.73 23.86 25.72
CA GLU A 136 -38.07 22.53 26.27
C GLU A 136 -36.89 21.55 26.14
N LEU A 137 -36.07 21.73 25.10
CA LEU A 137 -34.85 20.96 24.93
C LEU A 137 -33.74 21.44 25.89
N SER A 138 -33.68 22.74 26.17
CA SER A 138 -32.75 23.29 27.18
C SER A 138 -33.12 22.79 28.58
N SER A 139 -34.41 22.79 28.94
CA SER A 139 -34.83 22.37 30.29
C SER A 139 -34.58 20.89 30.58
N ILE A 140 -34.69 20.04 29.56
CA ILE A 140 -34.35 18.61 29.68
C ILE A 140 -32.83 18.42 29.84
N LEU A 141 -32.02 19.28 29.20
CA LEU A 141 -30.57 19.23 29.29
C LEU A 141 -30.04 19.79 30.62
N ASP A 142 -30.72 20.82 31.15
CA ASP A 142 -30.37 21.50 32.39
C ASP A 142 -30.88 20.76 33.65
N THR A 143 -31.62 19.66 33.49
CA THR A 143 -32.03 18.84 34.64
C THR A 143 -30.84 17.98 35.10
N PRO A 144 -30.17 18.29 36.24
CA PRO A 144 -29.12 17.42 36.74
C PRO A 144 -29.75 16.09 37.12
N THR A 145 -29.13 15.00 36.67
CA THR A 145 -29.54 13.64 37.02
C THR A 145 -29.28 13.39 38.51
N ILE A 146 -30.15 13.89 39.38
CA ILE A 146 -30.27 13.41 40.76
C ILE A 146 -31.33 12.32 40.73
N GLN A 147 -30.89 11.12 40.35
CA GLN A 147 -31.68 9.91 40.58
C GLN A 147 -31.62 9.61 42.07
N ASP A 148 -32.62 10.11 42.79
CA ASP A 148 -33.10 9.51 44.03
C ASP A 148 -34.62 9.66 44.06
N THR A 149 -35.34 8.74 43.44
CA THR A 149 -36.76 8.54 43.76
C THR A 149 -37.10 7.05 43.64
N PRO A 150 -37.70 6.47 44.70
CA PRO A 150 -37.71 5.02 44.93
C PRO A 150 -38.66 4.29 44.00
N LEU A 151 -38.36 2.99 43.83
CA LEU A 151 -39.16 2.02 43.06
C LEU A 151 -40.66 2.14 43.35
N PRO A 152 -41.53 2.09 42.32
CA PRO A 152 -42.97 2.08 42.53
C PRO A 152 -43.40 0.80 43.22
N THR A 153 -43.87 0.96 44.46
CA THR A 153 -44.64 -0.02 45.24
C THR A 153 -45.87 -0.44 44.44
N GLN A 154 -45.79 -1.59 43.77
CA GLN A 154 -46.97 -2.34 43.31
C GLN A 154 -47.59 -3.00 44.55
N ASN A 155 -48.67 -2.40 45.05
CA ASN A 155 -49.43 -2.93 46.17
C ASN A 155 -50.60 -3.78 45.67
N ARG A 156 -50.84 -4.90 46.36
CA ARG A 156 -52.09 -5.67 46.48
C ARG A 156 -52.47 -6.54 45.26
N ILE A 157 -52.87 -7.82 45.34
CA ILE A 157 -53.36 -8.73 46.40
C ILE A 157 -53.17 -10.17 45.87
N ASN A 158 -52.75 -11.13 46.70
CA ASN A 158 -53.43 -12.42 46.93
C ASN A 158 -52.62 -13.33 47.87
N THR A 159 -53.34 -13.77 48.90
CA THR A 159 -52.97 -14.52 50.12
C THR A 159 -52.68 -16.02 49.87
N PRO A 160 -52.21 -16.76 50.91
CA PRO A 160 -51.36 -17.97 50.84
C PRO A 160 -52.24 -19.26 50.93
N PRO A 161 -51.83 -20.52 51.26
CA PRO A 161 -50.76 -21.04 52.15
C PRO A 161 -49.84 -22.09 51.46
N THR A 162 -48.75 -22.61 52.03
CA THR A 162 -48.77 -23.65 53.08
C THR A 162 -47.32 -24.07 53.44
N LYS A 163 -47.11 -24.34 54.73
CA LYS A 163 -45.98 -25.02 55.41
C LYS A 163 -45.51 -26.28 54.63
N THR A 164 -44.27 -26.75 54.75
CA THR A 164 -43.63 -27.43 55.91
C THR A 164 -42.16 -27.72 55.55
N SER A 165 -41.22 -27.48 56.47
CA SER A 165 -40.40 -28.50 57.18
C SER A 165 -39.53 -29.39 56.30
#